data_AF-A0A7C7ZKT1-F1
#
_entry.id   AF-A0A7C7ZKT1-F1
#
_cell.length_a   1.000
_cell.length_b   1.000
_cell.length_c   1.000
_cell.angle_alpha   90.00
_cell.angle_beta   90.00
_cell.angle_gamma   90.00
#
_symmetry.space_group_name_H-M   'P 1'
#
loop_
_entity.id
_entity.type
_entity.pdbx_description
1 polymer ?
#
loop_
_entity_poly.entity_id
_entity_poly.type
_entity_poly.pdbx_seq_one_letter_code
_entity_poly.pdbx_strand_id
1 'polypeptide(L)'
;MSTPEFYIGNRPIGPDHAPLVIAEIGINHEGSLETAFEMVDAAASAGAEIIKHQTHVVEDEMSPAAREVIPGNASESIWDIMERCALDEAEERKLRDYVES
;
A
#
# COMPACT_ATOMS: atom_id res chain seq x y z
N MET A 1 -24.27 25.14 6.30
CA MET A 1 -23.81 24.10 5.36
C MET A 1 -23.55 22.86 6.20
N SER A 2 -23.93 21.65 5.75
CA SER A 2 -23.57 20.44 6.48
C SER A 2 -22.07 20.18 6.34
N THR A 3 -21.44 19.67 7.38
CA THR A 3 -20.07 19.19 7.32
C THR A 3 -20.00 18.01 6.32
N PRO A 4 -19.05 17.97 5.38
CA PRO A 4 -18.92 16.82 4.49
C PRO A 4 -18.49 15.57 5.27
N GLU A 5 -19.16 14.45 5.01
CA GLU A 5 -18.86 13.14 5.60
C GLU A 5 -19.03 12.01 4.57
N PHE A 6 -18.29 10.92 4.75
CA PHE A 6 -18.45 9.66 4.01
C PHE A 6 -17.92 8.49 4.85
N TYR A 7 -18.02 7.26 4.34
CA TYR A 7 -17.58 6.05 5.04
C TYR A 7 -16.55 5.29 4.22
N ILE A 8 -15.53 4.75 4.90
CA ILE A 8 -14.67 3.69 4.36
C ILE A 8 -15.04 2.41 5.11
N GLY A 9 -15.72 1.49 4.42
CA GLY A 9 -16.39 0.37 5.09
C GLY A 9 -17.38 0.90 6.14
N ASN A 10 -17.14 0.56 7.41
CA ASN A 10 -17.95 1.03 8.55
C ASN A 10 -17.33 2.23 9.30
N ARG A 11 -16.20 2.78 8.84
CA ARG A 11 -15.49 3.88 9.50
C ARG A 11 -15.94 5.24 8.93
N PRO A 12 -16.63 6.09 9.70
CA PRO A 12 -17.02 7.43 9.24
C PRO A 12 -15.82 8.37 9.17
N ILE A 13 -15.73 9.18 8.12
CA ILE A 13 -14.65 10.14 7.88
C ILE A 13 -15.26 11.53 7.68
N GLY A 14 -14.76 12.50 8.46
CA GLY A 14 -15.19 13.89 8.38
C GLY A 14 -14.62 14.72 9.53
N PRO A 15 -14.76 16.06 9.47
CA PRO A 15 -14.28 16.98 10.51
C PRO A 15 -14.85 16.73 11.91
N ASP A 16 -16.01 16.09 12.02
CA ASP A 16 -16.69 15.78 13.28
C ASP A 16 -16.32 14.39 13.84
N HIS A 17 -15.41 13.65 13.19
CA HIS A 17 -14.91 12.34 13.62
C HIS A 17 -13.43 12.39 13.98
N ALA A 18 -12.95 11.38 14.73
CA ALA A 18 -11.52 11.25 15.02
C ALA A 18 -10.71 11.17 13.71
N PRO A 19 -9.59 11.91 13.57
CA PRO A 19 -8.71 11.81 12.42
C PRO A 19 -8.33 10.36 12.17
N LEU A 20 -8.45 9.94 10.91
CA LEU A 20 -8.03 8.61 10.49
C LEU A 20 -6.56 8.66 10.08
N VAL A 21 -5.74 7.78 10.65
CA VAL A 21 -4.37 7.55 10.21
C VAL A 21 -4.35 6.30 9.33
N ILE A 22 -3.76 6.41 8.15
CA ILE A 22 -3.59 5.31 7.20
C ILE A 22 -2.12 4.86 7.27
N ALA A 23 -1.88 3.62 7.68
CA ALA A 23 -0.56 3.01 7.68
C ALA A 23 -0.19 2.61 6.26
N GLU A 24 0.64 3.42 5.61
CA GLU A 24 1.12 3.15 4.25
C GLU A 24 2.29 2.16 4.29
N ILE A 25 2.04 0.92 3.89
CA ILE A 25 3.11 -0.08 3.71
C ILE A 25 3.76 0.05 2.33
N GLY A 26 3.02 0.58 1.33
CA GLY A 26 3.56 0.91 0.02
C GLY A 26 4.31 -0.27 -0.61
N ILE A 27 5.58 -0.04 -0.97
CA ILE A 27 6.52 -1.06 -1.45
C ILE A 27 7.56 -1.48 -0.40
N ASN A 28 7.39 -1.09 0.88
CA ASN A 28 8.40 -1.27 1.93
C ASN A 28 8.70 -2.76 2.22
N HIS A 29 7.80 -3.66 1.81
CA HIS A 29 7.97 -5.10 1.93
C HIS A 29 8.95 -5.70 0.89
N GLU A 30 9.43 -4.92 -0.07
CA GLU A 30 10.43 -5.35 -1.06
C GLU A 30 10.03 -6.67 -1.78
N GLY A 31 8.74 -6.81 -2.11
CA GLY A 31 8.20 -8.00 -2.78
C GLY A 31 8.06 -9.24 -1.88
N SER A 32 8.33 -9.13 -0.58
CA SER A 32 8.21 -10.24 0.38
C SER A 32 6.84 -10.22 1.08
N LEU A 33 6.01 -11.24 0.82
CA LEU A 33 4.74 -11.41 1.53
C LEU A 33 4.93 -11.62 3.05
N GLU A 34 6.01 -12.29 3.46
CA GLU A 34 6.36 -12.47 4.88
C GLU A 34 6.61 -11.12 5.55
N THR A 35 7.42 -10.27 4.93
CA THR A 35 7.71 -8.91 5.43
C THR A 35 6.45 -8.04 5.42
N ALA A 36 5.58 -8.19 4.42
CA ALA A 36 4.29 -7.51 4.41
C ALA A 36 3.43 -7.91 5.62
N PHE A 37 3.37 -9.19 5.98
CA PHE A 37 2.65 -9.65 7.19
C PHE A 37 3.26 -9.11 8.48
N GLU A 38 4.59 -9.08 8.61
CA GLU A 38 5.26 -8.45 9.76
C GLU A 38 4.89 -6.96 9.90
N MET A 39 4.76 -6.24 8.78
CA MET A 39 4.30 -4.85 8.78
C MET A 39 2.83 -4.72 9.17
N VAL A 40 1.98 -5.67 8.76
CA VAL A 40 0.58 -5.72 9.18
C VAL A 40 0.48 -5.92 10.69
N ASP A 41 1.23 -6.88 11.25
CA ASP A 41 1.27 -7.14 12.70
C ASP A 41 1.75 -5.89 13.48
N ALA A 42 2.76 -5.20 12.96
CA ALA A 42 3.29 -3.98 13.56
C ALA A 42 2.25 -2.84 13.52
N ALA A 43 1.56 -2.64 12.41
CA ALA A 43 0.52 -1.63 12.28
C ALA A 43 -0.69 -1.93 13.18
N ALA A 44 -1.16 -3.18 13.20
CA ALA A 44 -2.27 -3.62 14.04
C ALA A 44 -1.95 -3.46 15.53
N SER A 45 -0.75 -3.88 15.97
CA SER A 45 -0.32 -3.72 17.37
C SER A 45 -0.14 -2.25 17.79
N ALA A 46 0.16 -1.36 16.84
CA ALA A 46 0.19 0.09 17.07
C ALA A 46 -1.20 0.75 17.08
N GLY A 47 -2.27 0.01 16.80
CA GLY A 47 -3.64 0.53 16.77
C GLY A 47 -4.04 1.19 15.45
N ALA A 48 -3.37 0.87 14.34
CA ALA A 48 -3.77 1.35 13.02
C ALA A 48 -5.15 0.78 12.64
N GLU A 49 -6.03 1.65 12.14
CA GLU A 49 -7.38 1.25 11.68
C GLU A 49 -7.38 0.81 10.21
N ILE A 50 -6.45 1.35 9.40
CA ILE A 50 -6.35 1.09 7.97
C ILE A 50 -4.89 0.92 7.57
N ILE A 51 -4.64 -0.11 6.78
CA ILE A 51 -3.38 -0.34 6.08
C ILE A 51 -3.62 -0.08 4.59
N LYS A 52 -2.69 0.62 3.93
CA LYS A 52 -2.73 0.87 2.48
C LYS A 52 -1.54 0.21 1.80
N HIS A 53 -1.82 -0.52 0.73
CA HIS A 53 -0.85 -1.13 -0.19
C HIS A 53 -0.69 -0.27 -1.46
N GLN A 54 0.34 -0.56 -2.26
CA GLN A 54 0.47 -0.06 -3.63
C GLN A 54 0.41 -1.24 -4.59
N THR A 55 -0.67 -1.34 -5.36
CA THR A 55 -0.81 -2.39 -6.36
C THR A 55 -0.07 -1.99 -7.62
N HIS A 56 0.96 -2.77 -7.97
CA HIS A 56 1.81 -2.55 -9.11
C HIS A 56 1.67 -3.66 -10.14
N VAL A 57 1.29 -3.30 -11.35
CA VAL A 57 1.24 -4.20 -12.52
C VAL A 57 2.14 -3.58 -13.57
N VAL A 58 3.44 -3.89 -13.47
CA VAL A 58 4.54 -3.18 -14.14
C VAL A 58 4.29 -2.98 -15.63
N GLU A 59 3.83 -4.02 -16.32
CA GLU A 59 3.60 -3.99 -17.77
C GLU A 59 2.41 -3.11 -18.20
N ASP A 60 1.45 -2.87 -17.31
CA ASP A 60 0.25 -2.07 -17.60
C ASP A 60 0.40 -0.61 -17.10
N GLU A 61 1.20 -0.39 -16.05
CA GLU A 61 1.42 0.95 -15.48
C GLU A 61 2.56 1.73 -16.17
N MET A 62 3.52 1.04 -16.77
CA MET A 62 4.72 1.65 -17.34
C MET A 62 4.99 1.23 -18.79
N SER A 63 5.43 2.19 -19.60
CA SER A 63 6.03 1.91 -20.90
C SER A 63 7.52 1.53 -20.77
N PRO A 64 8.14 0.90 -21.78
CA PRO A 64 9.56 0.54 -21.75
C PRO A 64 10.53 1.70 -21.44
N ALA A 65 10.12 2.95 -21.71
CA ALA A 65 10.91 4.14 -21.38
C ALA A 65 11.24 4.25 -19.87
N ALA A 66 10.44 3.64 -18.99
CA ALA A 66 10.65 3.65 -17.54
C ALA A 66 11.94 2.93 -17.11
N ARG A 67 12.47 2.00 -17.93
CA ARG A 67 13.76 1.33 -17.68
C ARG A 67 14.96 2.28 -17.70
N GLU A 68 14.80 3.48 -18.26
CA GLU A 68 15.84 4.50 -18.33
C GLU A 68 15.65 5.62 -17.28
N VAL A 69 14.57 5.58 -16.51
CA VAL A 69 14.21 6.64 -15.55
C VAL A 69 14.55 6.20 -14.13
N ILE A 70 15.47 6.91 -13.49
CA ILE A 70 15.86 6.68 -12.09
C ILE A 70 15.15 7.71 -11.20
N PRO A 71 14.35 7.29 -10.19
CA PRO A 71 13.72 8.21 -9.27
C PRO A 71 14.74 8.84 -8.32
N GLY A 72 14.45 10.04 -7.81
CA GLY A 72 15.41 10.83 -7.02
C GLY A 72 15.85 10.22 -5.69
N ASN A 73 15.21 9.13 -5.24
CA ASN A 73 15.48 8.41 -4.00
C ASN A 73 16.10 7.02 -4.21
N ALA A 74 16.51 6.65 -5.43
CA ALA A 74 17.11 5.37 -5.73
C ALA A 74 18.30 5.48 -6.70
N SER A 75 18.98 4.36 -6.93
CA SER A 75 20.12 4.24 -7.87
C SER A 75 19.84 3.31 -9.06
N GLU A 76 18.62 2.81 -9.16
CA GLU A 76 18.14 1.86 -10.16
C GLU A 76 16.88 2.40 -10.82
N SER A 77 16.46 1.82 -11.96
CA SER A 77 15.31 2.35 -12.69
C SER A 77 14.00 2.13 -11.92
N ILE A 78 13.01 2.99 -12.15
CA ILE A 78 11.68 2.80 -11.54
C ILE A 78 11.04 1.48 -11.98
N TRP A 79 11.35 1.01 -13.20
CA TRP A 79 10.94 -0.31 -13.66
C TRP A 79 11.49 -1.41 -12.75
N ASP A 80 12.80 -1.40 -12.48
CA ASP A 80 13.47 -2.46 -11.70
C ASP A 80 12.98 -2.46 -10.24
N ILE A 81 12.68 -1.29 -9.67
CA ILE A 81 12.10 -1.16 -8.32
C ILE A 81 10.72 -1.82 -8.28
N MET A 82 9.84 -1.48 -9.22
CA MET A 82 8.47 -2.01 -9.20
C MET A 82 8.46 -3.51 -9.53
N GLU A 83 9.33 -3.96 -10.45
CA GLU A 83 9.48 -5.40 -10.75
C GLU A 83 9.99 -6.19 -9.54
N ARG A 84 10.88 -5.61 -8.72
CA ARG A 84 11.33 -6.24 -7.46
C ARG A 84 10.24 -6.24 -6.39
N CYS A 85 9.52 -5.13 -6.24
CA CYS A 85 8.65 -4.92 -5.08
C CYS A 85 7.20 -5.35 -5.28
N ALA A 86 6.74 -5.50 -6.53
CA ALA A 86 5.37 -5.90 -6.83
C ALA A 86 5.06 -7.30 -6.26
N LEU A 87 3.91 -7.40 -5.59
CA LEU A 87 3.29 -8.68 -5.24
C LEU A 87 2.38 -9.11 -6.38
N ASP A 88 2.32 -10.41 -6.66
CA ASP A 88 1.35 -10.91 -7.63
C ASP A 88 -0.09 -10.85 -7.10
N GLU A 89 -1.09 -11.08 -7.96
CA GLU A 89 -2.50 -11.03 -7.57
C GLU A 89 -2.84 -12.00 -6.43
N ALA A 90 -2.23 -13.19 -6.42
CA ALA A 90 -2.51 -14.20 -5.40
C ALA A 90 -1.89 -13.80 -4.05
N GLU A 91 -0.72 -13.18 -4.06
CA GLU A 91 -0.06 -12.62 -2.88
C GLU A 91 -0.79 -11.39 -2.34
N GLU A 92 -1.19 -10.45 -3.19
CA GLU A 92 -2.00 -9.30 -2.76
C GLU A 92 -3.34 -9.73 -2.14
N ARG A 93 -3.98 -10.78 -2.70
CA ARG A 93 -5.21 -11.33 -2.11
C ARG A 93 -4.95 -11.92 -0.72
N LYS A 94 -3.84 -12.64 -0.53
CA LYS A 94 -3.44 -13.13 0.80
C LYS A 94 -3.15 -11.99 1.77
N LEU A 95 -2.50 -10.92 1.29
CA LEU A 95 -2.23 -9.72 2.09
C LEU A 95 -3.52 -9.06 2.56
N ARG A 96 -4.48 -8.84 1.65
CA ARG A 96 -5.80 -8.34 2.02
C ARG A 96 -6.48 -9.25 3.05
N ASP A 97 -6.53 -10.55 2.81
CA ASP A 97 -7.20 -11.51 3.71
C ASP A 97 -6.54 -11.54 5.10
N TYR A 98 -5.22 -11.35 5.19
CA TYR A 98 -4.48 -11.25 6.44
C TYR A 98 -4.75 -9.93 7.19
N VAL A 99 -4.86 -8.81 6.47
CA VAL A 99 -5.24 -7.51 7.06
C VAL A 99 -6.66 -7.54 7.65
N GLU A 100 -7.57 -8.30 7.04
CA GLU A 100 -8.99 -8.38 7.43
C GLU A 100 -9.31 -9.47 8.48
N SER A 101 -8.33 -10.29 8.89
CA SER A 101 -8.50 -11.40 9.84
C SER A 101 -8.41 -10.99 11.30
#